data_AF-A0A924M336-F1
#
_entry.id   AF-A0A924M336-F1
#
_cell.length_a   1.000
_cell.length_b   1.000
_cell.length_c   1.000
_cell.angle_alpha   90.00
_cell.angle_beta   90.00
_cell.angle_gamma   90.00
#
_symmetry.space_group_name_H-M   'P 1'
#
loop_
_entity.id
_entity.type
_entity.pdbx_description
1 polymer ?
#
loop_
_entity_poly.entity_id
_entity_poly.type
_entity_poly.pdbx_seq_one_letter_code
_entity_poly.pdbx_strand_id
1 'polypeptide(L)'
;MSLTSFQSWGLVIGLAIGTFLIRYSFIGLFADRDMPAWLDRAFKLMVPAIFAAIVFSGVAMVSGEVAGPIYWPRYAAAMAALMAALWTRGHMLITLGVGMATLHGLPWLVR
;
A
#
# COMPACT_ATOMS: atom_id res chain seq x y z
N MET A 1 24.23 4.83 -16.31
CA MET A 1 24.41 3.52 -16.97
C MET A 1 23.21 3.27 -17.87
N SER A 2 23.35 3.46 -19.19
CA SER A 2 22.30 3.16 -20.16
C SER A 2 22.28 1.65 -20.42
N LEU A 3 21.28 0.95 -19.87
CA LEU A 3 21.00 -0.43 -20.22
C LEU A 3 20.59 -0.47 -21.70
N THR A 4 21.27 -1.27 -22.51
CA THR A 4 20.82 -1.49 -23.90
C THR A 4 19.41 -2.07 -23.90
N SER A 5 18.60 -1.75 -24.91
CA SER A 5 17.18 -2.15 -24.96
C SER A 5 16.99 -3.65 -24.71
N PHE A 6 17.89 -4.47 -25.26
CA PHE A 6 17.88 -5.93 -25.07
C PHE A 6 18.14 -6.36 -23.62
N GLN A 7 19.06 -5.70 -22.90
CA GLN A 7 19.30 -5.95 -21.48
C GLN A 7 18.10 -5.57 -20.62
N SER A 8 17.39 -4.51 -20.98
CA SER A 8 16.18 -4.06 -20.27
C SER A 8 15.05 -5.10 -20.40
N TRP A 9 14.83 -5.63 -21.60
CA TRP A 9 13.86 -6.70 -21.84
C TRP A 9 14.22 -8.00 -21.13
N GLY A 10 15.51 -8.39 -21.14
CA GLY A 10 15.98 -9.54 -20.38
C GLY A 10 15.70 -9.41 -18.87
N LEU A 11 15.90 -8.22 -18.31
CA LEU A 11 15.62 -7.95 -16.89
C LEU A 11 14.12 -8.05 -16.57
N VAL A 12 13.27 -7.47 -17.43
CA VAL A 12 11.81 -7.52 -17.26
C VAL A 12 11.30 -8.96 -17.31
N ILE A 13 11.76 -9.74 -18.29
CA ILE A 13 11.37 -11.16 -18.42
C ILE A 13 11.88 -11.96 -17.21
N GLY A 14 13.14 -11.74 -16.79
CA GLY A 14 13.70 -12.38 -15.61
C GLY A 14 12.91 -12.05 -14.32
N LEU A 15 12.55 -10.79 -14.12
CA LEU A 15 11.71 -10.34 -12.99
C LEU A 15 10.30 -10.93 -13.06
N ALA A 16 9.70 -10.98 -14.26
CA ALA A 16 8.38 -11.56 -14.47
C ALA A 16 8.36 -13.05 -14.12
N ILE A 17 9.33 -13.82 -14.62
CA ILE A 17 9.47 -15.25 -14.35
C ILE A 17 9.76 -15.47 -12.87
N GLY A 18 10.71 -14.73 -12.28
CA GLY A 18 11.04 -14.86 -10.86
C GLY A 18 9.85 -14.58 -9.96
N THR A 19 9.10 -13.51 -10.21
CA THR A 19 7.90 -13.16 -9.43
C THR A 19 6.80 -14.20 -9.62
N PHE A 20 6.61 -14.69 -10.85
CA PHE A 20 5.64 -15.74 -11.15
C PHE A 20 5.98 -17.03 -10.40
N LEU A 21 7.24 -17.48 -10.45
CA LEU A 21 7.70 -18.70 -9.76
C LEU A 21 7.53 -18.61 -8.25
N ILE A 22 7.85 -17.46 -7.64
CA ILE A 22 7.63 -17.24 -6.21
C ILE A 22 6.14 -17.40 -5.88
N ARG A 23 5.25 -16.71 -6.60
CA ARG A 23 3.80 -16.82 -6.38
C ARG A 23 3.28 -18.25 -6.63
N TYR A 24 3.77 -18.89 -7.69
CA TYR A 24 3.38 -20.25 -8.05
C TYR A 24 3.86 -21.25 -7.01
N SER A 25 5.01 -21.05 -6.38
CA SER A 25 5.47 -21.89 -5.27
C SER A 25 4.46 -21.87 -4.11
N PHE A 26 3.92 -20.72 -3.73
CA PHE A 26 2.89 -20.66 -2.69
C PHE A 26 1.56 -21.29 -3.14
N ILE A 27 1.05 -20.93 -4.33
CA ILE A 27 -0.24 -21.46 -4.79
C ILE A 27 -0.15 -22.96 -5.06
N GLY A 28 0.90 -23.42 -5.75
CA GLY A 28 1.10 -24.82 -6.13
C GLY A 28 1.44 -25.74 -4.95
N LEU A 29 2.18 -25.26 -3.94
CA LEU A 29 2.50 -26.06 -2.75
C LEU A 29 1.29 -26.19 -1.81
N PHE A 30 0.38 -25.21 -1.82
CA PHE A 30 -0.83 -25.18 -1.00
C PHE A 30 -2.14 -25.45 -1.77
N ALA A 31 -2.07 -25.79 -3.06
CA ALA A 31 -3.25 -26.06 -3.89
C ALA A 31 -4.05 -27.28 -3.41
N ASP A 32 -3.34 -28.27 -2.83
CA ASP A 32 -3.89 -29.57 -2.44
C ASP A 32 -3.78 -29.84 -0.93
N ARG A 33 -3.41 -28.83 -0.14
CA ARG A 33 -3.30 -28.94 1.33
C ARG A 33 -4.10 -27.85 2.02
N ASP A 34 -4.86 -28.26 3.03
CA ASP A 34 -5.51 -27.34 3.96
C ASP A 34 -4.47 -26.41 4.58
N MET A 35 -4.63 -25.11 4.30
CA MET A 35 -3.69 -24.10 4.75
C MET A 35 -3.74 -24.02 6.29
N PRO A 36 -2.60 -24.12 6.99
CA PRO A 36 -2.61 -24.12 8.44
C PRO A 36 -3.15 -22.79 8.98
N ALA A 37 -3.92 -22.84 10.08
CA ALA A 37 -4.67 -21.70 10.60
C ALA A 37 -3.82 -20.44 10.89
N TRP A 38 -2.54 -20.61 11.24
CA TRP A 38 -1.61 -19.50 11.45
C TRP A 38 -1.26 -18.76 10.15
N LEU A 39 -1.18 -19.48 9.03
CA LEU A 39 -0.82 -18.94 7.72
C LEU A 39 -2.00 -18.19 7.09
N ASP A 40 -3.22 -18.75 7.19
CA ASP A 40 -4.45 -18.07 6.78
C ASP A 40 -4.67 -16.76 7.56
N ARG A 41 -4.43 -16.76 8.87
CA ARG A 41 -4.49 -15.54 9.68
C ARG A 41 -3.42 -14.52 9.26
N ALA A 42 -2.21 -14.97 8.98
CA ALA A 42 -1.13 -14.09 8.51
C ALA A 42 -1.47 -13.43 7.17
N PHE A 43 -2.00 -14.18 6.20
CA PHE A 43 -2.43 -13.62 4.91
C PHE A 43 -3.57 -12.61 5.05
N LYS A 44 -4.54 -12.87 5.94
CA LYS A 44 -5.62 -11.91 6.26
C LYS A 44 -5.11 -10.62 6.88
N LEU A 45 -4.03 -10.67 7.66
CA LEU A 45 -3.40 -9.49 8.28
C LEU A 45 -2.44 -8.76 7.33
N MET A 46 -1.89 -9.47 6.34
CA MET A 46 -0.92 -8.91 5.41
C MET A 46 -1.52 -7.77 4.56
N VAL A 47 -2.72 -7.98 4.00
CA VAL A 47 -3.40 -6.97 3.17
C VAL A 47 -3.60 -5.64 3.92
N PRO A 48 -4.25 -5.60 5.10
CA PRO A 48 -4.40 -4.35 5.85
C PRO A 48 -3.06 -3.75 6.31
N ALA A 49 -2.06 -4.57 6.64
CA ALA A 49 -0.73 -4.09 7.01
C ALA A 49 -0.01 -3.39 5.84
N ILE A 50 -0.11 -3.93 4.62
CA ILE A 50 0.45 -3.30 3.41
C ILE A 50 -0.20 -1.94 3.18
N PHE A 51 -1.53 -1.84 3.25
CA PHE A 51 -2.21 -0.54 3.10
C PHE A 51 -1.79 0.45 4.19
N ALA A 52 -1.66 0.00 5.43
CA ALA A 52 -1.17 0.85 6.53
C ALA A 52 0.25 1.36 6.25
N ALA A 53 1.15 0.50 5.74
CA ALA A 53 2.51 0.90 5.40
C ALA A 53 2.57 1.91 4.24
N ILE A 54 1.73 1.72 3.21
CA ILE A 54 1.62 2.65 2.07
C ILE A 54 1.15 4.03 2.57
N VAL A 55 0.09 4.08 3.38
CA VAL A 55 -0.43 5.33 3.94
C VAL A 55 0.58 5.97 4.87
N PHE A 56 1.22 5.19 5.75
CA PHE A 56 2.23 5.68 6.67
C PHE A 56 3.39 6.33 5.93
N SER A 57 3.97 5.65 4.93
CA SER A 57 5.03 6.22 4.10
C SER A 57 4.56 7.47 3.36
N GLY A 58 3.35 7.42 2.78
CA GLY A 58 2.76 8.56 2.09
C GLY A 58 2.59 9.79 2.98
N VAL A 59 2.33 9.63 4.28
CA VAL A 59 2.08 10.73 5.24
C VAL A 59 3.36 11.17 5.96
N ALA A 60 4.17 10.22 6.45
CA ALA A 60 5.31 10.47 7.31
C ALA A 60 6.56 10.93 6.57
N MET A 61 6.74 10.51 5.30
CA MET A 61 7.88 10.91 4.48
C MET A 61 7.43 11.95 3.44
N VAL A 62 8.05 13.13 3.46
CA VAL A 62 7.92 14.15 2.41
C VAL A 62 9.31 14.43 1.87
N SER A 63 9.51 14.19 0.57
CA SER A 63 10.76 14.54 -0.12
C SER A 63 12.04 13.91 0.47
N GLY A 64 11.93 12.77 1.15
CA GLY A 64 13.07 12.09 1.77
C GLY A 64 13.40 12.54 3.20
N GLU A 65 12.61 13.45 3.76
CA GLU A 65 12.71 13.90 5.15
C GLU A 65 11.46 13.50 5.95
N VAL A 66 11.63 13.28 7.26
CA VAL A 66 10.51 13.09 8.18
C VAL A 66 9.73 14.39 8.19
N ALA A 67 8.45 14.33 7.83
CA ALA A 67 7.61 15.51 7.74
C ALA A 67 7.59 16.24 9.09
N GLY A 68 8.22 17.42 9.14
CA GLY A 68 8.21 18.27 10.33
C GLY A 68 6.81 18.81 10.66
N PRO A 69 6.65 19.49 11.82
CA PRO A 69 5.36 20.05 12.28
C PRO A 69 4.74 21.06 11.31
N ILE A 70 5.52 21.59 10.35
CA ILE A 70 5.04 22.47 9.27
C ILE A 70 4.05 21.76 8.30
N TYR A 71 4.06 20.43 8.25
CA TYR A 71 3.15 19.63 7.42
C TYR A 71 1.89 19.17 8.18
N TRP A 72 1.50 19.91 9.23
CA TRP A 72 0.28 19.71 10.03
C TRP A 72 -0.98 19.30 9.22
N PRO A 73 -1.24 19.87 8.02
CA PRO A 73 -2.41 19.48 7.23
C PRO A 73 -2.41 18.01 6.78
N ARG A 74 -1.24 17.39 6.55
CA ARG A 74 -1.13 15.98 6.11
C ARG A 74 -1.42 15.02 7.27
N TYR A 75 -0.95 15.34 8.46
CA TYR A 75 -1.25 14.58 9.67
C TYR A 75 -2.73 14.69 10.04
N ALA A 76 -3.33 15.88 9.91
CA ALA A 76 -4.77 16.08 10.09
C ALA A 76 -5.60 15.29 9.06
N ALA A 77 -5.20 15.29 7.79
CA ALA A 77 -5.85 14.49 6.75
C ALA A 77 -5.73 12.98 7.01
N ALA A 78 -4.56 12.51 7.48
CA ALA A 78 -4.36 11.11 7.85
C ALA A 78 -5.22 10.69 9.05
N MET A 79 -5.33 11.56 10.07
CA MET A 79 -6.19 11.33 11.23
C MET A 79 -7.66 11.30 10.85
N ALA A 80 -8.11 12.22 9.99
CA ALA A 80 -9.47 12.25 9.47
C ALA A 80 -9.79 10.99 8.64
N ALA A 81 -8.86 10.55 7.80
CA ALA A 81 -8.99 9.29 7.04
C ALA A 81 -9.05 8.06 7.97
N LEU A 82 -8.25 8.04 9.05
CA LEU A 82 -8.27 6.98 10.05
C LEU A 82 -9.60 6.95 10.81
N MET A 83 -10.10 8.10 11.25
CA MET A 83 -11.42 8.23 11.89
C MET A 83 -12.55 7.79 10.96
N ALA A 84 -12.52 8.19 9.69
CA ALA A 84 -13.48 7.73 8.69
C ALA A 84 -13.42 6.21 8.50
N ALA A 85 -12.22 5.63 8.43
CA ALA A 85 -12.02 4.19 8.28
C ALA A 85 -12.55 3.37 9.46
N LEU A 86 -12.36 3.87 10.69
CA LEU A 86 -12.90 3.26 11.90
C LEU A 86 -14.43 3.34 11.93
N TRP A 87 -15.00 4.47 11.49
CA TRP A 87 -16.44 4.66 11.48
C TRP A 87 -17.14 3.82 10.41
N THR A 88 -16.54 3.64 9.23
CA THR A 88 -17.15 2.91 8.11
C THR A 88 -16.96 1.39 8.18
N ARG A 89 -16.44 0.85 9.30
CA ARG A 89 -16.20 -0.60 9.52
C ARG A 89 -15.51 -1.31 8.34
N GLY A 90 -14.60 -0.63 7.65
CA GLY A 90 -13.83 -1.22 6.55
C GLY A 90 -14.45 -1.17 5.14
N HIS A 91 -15.51 -0.38 4.90
CA HIS A 91 -15.96 -0.11 3.52
C HIS A 91 -14.89 0.64 2.69
N MET A 92 -14.14 -0.11 1.89
CA MET A 92 -12.95 0.34 1.14
C MET A 92 -13.22 1.50 0.17
N LEU A 93 -14.42 1.54 -0.43
CA LEU A 93 -14.83 2.61 -1.36
C LEU A 93 -15.05 3.94 -0.63
N ILE A 94 -15.62 3.91 0.58
CA ILE A 94 -15.92 5.11 1.36
C ILE A 94 -14.62 5.68 1.93
N THR A 95 -13.72 4.83 2.43
CA THR A 95 -12.40 5.28 2.91
C THR A 95 -11.54 5.87 1.81
N LEU A 96 -11.55 5.28 0.61
CA LEU A 96 -10.84 5.84 -0.54
C LEU A 96 -11.45 7.18 -0.97
N GLY A 97 -12.78 7.26 -1.05
CA GLY A 97 -13.49 8.48 -1.42
C GLY A 97 -13.25 9.63 -0.44
N VAL A 98 -13.36 9.36 0.87
CA VAL A 98 -13.08 10.35 1.93
C VAL A 98 -11.60 10.73 1.93
N GLY A 99 -10.69 9.76 1.77
CA GLY A 99 -9.26 9.99 1.65
C GLY A 99 -8.93 10.96 0.51
N MET A 100 -9.41 10.68 -0.71
CA MET A 100 -9.22 11.57 -1.86
C MET A 100 -9.87 12.94 -1.66
N ALA A 101 -11.10 12.98 -1.16
CA ALA A 101 -11.81 14.24 -0.92
C ALA A 101 -11.07 15.12 0.10
N THR A 102 -10.49 14.52 1.14
CA THR A 102 -9.72 15.23 2.16
C THR A 102 -8.37 15.68 1.63
N LEU A 103 -7.64 14.81 0.90
CA LEU A 103 -6.35 15.14 0.30
C LEU A 103 -6.45 16.25 -0.75
N HIS A 104 -7.56 16.34 -1.49
CA HIS A 104 -7.76 17.40 -2.49
C HIS A 104 -8.46 18.63 -1.92
N GLY A 105 -9.37 18.45 -0.95
CA GLY A 105 -10.15 19.54 -0.36
C GLY A 105 -9.37 20.37 0.65
N LEU A 106 -8.59 19.75 1.54
CA LEU A 106 -7.85 20.47 2.58
C LEU A 106 -6.78 21.43 2.00
N PRO A 107 -5.96 21.02 1.01
CA PRO A 107 -4.98 21.92 0.41
C PRO A 107 -5.62 23.02 -0.44
N TRP A 108 -6.84 22.81 -0.94
CA TRP A 108 -7.57 23.82 -1.71
C TRP A 108 -8.14 24.91 -0.81
N LEU A 109 -8.53 24.58 0.43
CA LEU A 109 -9.06 25.53 1.41
C LEU A 109 -7.96 26.31 2.16
N VAL A 110 -6.73 25.78 2.18
CA VAL A 110 -5.56 26.37 2.87
C VAL A 110 -4.67 27.19 1.93
N ARG A 111 -4.94 27.17 0.62
CA ARG A 111 -4.36 28.11 -0.36
C ARG A 111 -5.16 29.41 -0.41
#